data_AF-A0A976JRI1-F1
#
_entry.id   AF-A0A976JRI1-F1
#
_cell.length_a   1.000
_cell.length_b   1.000
_cell.length_c   1.000
_cell.angle_alpha   90.00
_cell.angle_beta   90.00
_cell.angle_gamma   90.00
#
_symmetry.space_group_name_H-M   'P 1'
#
loop_
_entity.id
_entity.type
_entity.pdbx_description
1 polymer ?
#
loop_
_entity_poly.entity_id
_entity_poly.type
_entity_poly.pdbx_seq_one_letter_code
_entity_poly.pdbx_strand_id
1 'polypeptide(L)'
;MLKLDSHKHHSCHRPRGKTLGIPELIAIALGGMVGGGIFTVLGLSVAMVGPYTPIAICIGGVLAAMAAYSYIKLGVYYRDEGATYSFYKRTYPDSHFAASLIGWWVIFGYISTLALYAYTFASYAISGFAEA
;
A
#
# COMPACT_ATOMS: atom_id res chain seq x y z
N MET A 1 -0.05 23.08 -45.08
CA MET A 1 -0.45 23.61 -43.75
C MET A 1 -0.71 22.41 -42.87
N LEU A 2 -0.08 22.39 -41.69
CA LEU A 2 0.38 21.23 -40.91
C LEU A 2 -0.57 20.03 -40.73
N LYS A 3 0.02 18.84 -40.93
CA LYS A 3 -0.48 17.53 -40.54
C LYS A 3 -0.41 17.44 -39.01
N LEU A 4 -1.57 17.38 -38.34
CA LEU A 4 -1.65 17.15 -36.90
C LEU A 4 -1.21 15.72 -36.62
N ASP A 5 0.02 15.56 -36.13
CA ASP A 5 0.49 14.31 -35.55
C ASP A 5 -0.33 13.98 -34.30
N SER A 6 -1.28 13.08 -34.51
CA SER A 6 -1.99 12.38 -33.45
C SER A 6 -0.96 11.53 -32.69
N HIS A 7 -0.46 12.06 -31.57
CA HIS A 7 0.28 11.32 -30.56
C HIS A 7 -0.59 10.17 -30.05
N LYS A 8 -0.57 9.03 -30.75
CA LYS A 8 -1.09 7.77 -30.23
C LYS A 8 -0.18 7.37 -29.07
N HIS A 9 -0.71 7.39 -27.86
CA HIS A 9 -0.07 6.69 -26.75
C HIS A 9 -0.12 5.18 -27.05
N HIS A 10 0.99 4.65 -27.58
CA HIS A 10 1.21 3.22 -27.75
C HIS A 10 1.30 2.57 -26.36
N SER A 11 0.14 2.27 -25.78
CA SER A 11 0.05 1.50 -24.54
C SER A 11 0.29 0.04 -24.90
N CYS A 12 1.56 -0.37 -24.87
CA CYS A 12 1.99 -1.76 -25.07
C CYS A 12 1.59 -2.59 -23.83
N HIS A 13 0.29 -2.82 -23.65
CA HIS A 13 -0.19 -3.76 -22.65
C HIS A 13 -0.09 -5.17 -23.22
N ARG A 14 0.83 -5.96 -22.66
CA ARG A 14 0.92 -7.39 -22.94
C ARG A 14 -0.43 -8.05 -22.58
N PRO A 15 -1.03 -8.86 -23.46
CA PRO A 15 -2.31 -9.50 -23.18
C PRO A 15 -2.16 -10.39 -21.95
N ARG A 16 -2.87 -10.04 -20.88
CA ARG A 16 -2.96 -10.85 -19.67
C ARG A 16 -4.01 -11.93 -19.93
N GLY A 17 -3.58 -13.19 -19.92
CA GLY A 17 -4.41 -14.32 -20.33
C GLY A 17 -5.59 -14.62 -19.40
N LYS A 18 -5.65 -14.01 -18.21
CA LYS A 18 -6.70 -14.22 -17.20
C LYS A 18 -6.89 -12.95 -16.36
N THR A 19 -8.15 -12.56 -16.15
CA THR A 19 -8.55 -11.56 -15.16
C THR A 19 -8.62 -12.22 -13.79
N LEU A 20 -8.07 -11.55 -12.78
CA LEU A 20 -8.12 -12.06 -11.41
C LEU A 20 -9.57 -12.08 -10.89
N GLY A 21 -9.97 -13.21 -10.30
CA GLY A 21 -11.25 -13.37 -9.63
C GLY A 21 -11.27 -12.72 -8.23
N ILE A 22 -12.46 -12.60 -7.66
CA ILE A 22 -12.64 -12.12 -6.27
C ILE A 22 -11.79 -12.89 -5.24
N PRO A 23 -11.73 -14.24 -5.24
CA PRO A 23 -10.94 -14.95 -4.23
C PRO A 23 -9.44 -14.68 -4.36
N GLU A 24 -8.94 -14.50 -5.58
CA GLU A 24 -7.53 -14.19 -5.83
C GLU A 24 -7.20 -12.77 -5.36
N LEU A 25 -8.10 -11.80 -5.59
CA LEU A 25 -7.98 -10.43 -5.07
C LEU A 25 -7.95 -10.40 -3.54
N ILE A 26 -8.83 -11.17 -2.89
CA ILE A 26 -8.88 -11.27 -1.43
C ILE A 26 -7.56 -11.86 -0.90
N ALA A 27 -7.05 -12.91 -1.53
CA ALA A 27 -5.78 -13.53 -1.14
C ALA A 27 -4.60 -12.56 -1.25
N ILE A 28 -4.52 -11.77 -2.34
CA ILE A 28 -3.48 -10.75 -2.52
C ILE A 28 -3.61 -9.64 -1.45
N ALA A 29 -4.83 -9.18 -1.18
CA ALA A 29 -5.08 -8.15 -0.17
C ALA A 29 -4.69 -8.63 1.23
N LEU A 30 -5.13 -9.82 1.65
CA LEU A 30 -4.77 -10.40 2.94
C LEU A 30 -3.26 -10.69 3.04
N GLY A 31 -2.67 -11.28 2.00
CA GLY A 31 -1.24 -11.58 1.98
C GLY A 31 -0.34 -10.34 2.02
N GLY A 32 -0.80 -9.22 1.47
CA GLY A 32 -0.09 -7.94 1.54
C GLY A 32 -0.21 -7.21 2.88
N MET A 33 -1.28 -7.45 3.64
CA MET A 33 -1.57 -6.76 4.91
C MET A 33 -1.11 -7.56 6.14
N VAL A 34 -1.24 -8.89 6.10
CA VAL A 34 -0.87 -9.77 7.23
C VAL A 34 0.60 -10.14 7.10
N GLY A 35 1.43 -9.57 7.98
CA GLY A 35 2.87 -9.84 8.04
C GLY A 35 3.44 -9.72 9.45
N GLY A 36 4.77 -9.70 9.59
CA GLY A 36 5.46 -9.67 10.90
C GLY A 36 5.10 -8.47 11.79
N GLY A 37 4.63 -7.38 11.19
CA GLY A 37 4.26 -6.15 11.89
C GLY A 37 3.12 -6.32 12.90
N ILE A 38 2.09 -7.12 12.62
CA ILE A 38 0.95 -7.26 13.54
C ILE A 38 1.39 -7.92 14.85
N PHE A 39 2.26 -8.92 14.77
CA PHE A 39 2.81 -9.62 15.93
C PHE A 39 3.73 -8.70 16.76
N THR A 40 4.53 -7.86 16.10
CA THR A 40 5.46 -6.95 16.80
C THR A 40 4.70 -5.82 17.48
N VAL A 41 3.72 -5.25 16.78
CA VAL A 41 2.86 -4.18 17.29
C VAL A 41 2.02 -4.69 18.46
N LEU A 42 1.48 -5.91 18.40
CA LEU A 42 0.77 -6.52 19.53
C LEU A 42 1.66 -6.62 20.77
N GLY A 43 2.88 -7.16 20.62
CA GLY A 43 3.84 -7.28 21.72
C GLY A 43 4.21 -5.93 22.34
N LEU A 44 4.56 -4.94 21.52
CA LEU A 44 4.87 -3.59 21.97
C LEU A 44 3.67 -2.91 22.64
N SER A 45 2.47 -3.09 22.09
CA SER A 45 1.26 -2.47 22.64
C SER A 45 0.91 -3.03 24.01
N VAL A 46 1.06 -4.35 24.22
CA VAL A 46 0.86 -4.97 25.54
C VAL A 46 1.92 -4.50 26.53
N ALA A 47 3.18 -4.40 26.10
CA ALA A 47 4.26 -3.92 26.95
C ALA A 47 4.06 -2.45 27.42
N MET A 48 3.49 -1.59 26.58
CA MET A 48 3.28 -0.18 26.90
C MET A 48 1.94 0.11 27.61
N VAL A 49 0.86 -0.54 27.17
CA VAL A 49 -0.53 -0.17 27.51
C VAL A 49 -1.25 -1.26 28.31
N GLY A 50 -0.69 -2.48 28.36
CA GLY A 50 -1.19 -3.60 29.14
C GLY A 50 -2.63 -3.98 28.77
N PRO A 51 -3.59 -3.97 29.71
CA PRO A 51 -4.96 -4.42 29.46
C PRO A 51 -5.75 -3.54 28.50
N TYR A 52 -5.31 -2.31 28.22
CA TYR A 52 -6.00 -1.39 27.29
C TYR A 52 -5.55 -1.54 25.83
N THR A 53 -4.62 -2.45 25.52
CA THR A 53 -4.20 -2.76 24.14
C THR A 53 -5.33 -3.02 23.13
N PRO A 54 -6.39 -3.82 23.44
CA PRO A 54 -7.47 -4.04 22.47
C PRO A 54 -8.20 -2.75 22.11
N ILE A 55 -8.34 -1.80 23.05
CA ILE A 55 -8.98 -0.50 22.79
C ILE A 55 -8.12 0.32 21.81
N ALA A 56 -6.81 0.34 22.00
CA ALA A 56 -5.89 1.03 21.09
C ALA A 56 -5.95 0.45 19.66
N ILE A 57 -5.99 -0.87 19.54
CA ILE A 57 -6.12 -1.56 18.24
C ILE A 57 -7.48 -1.30 17.60
N CYS A 58 -8.58 -1.29 18.38
CA CYS A 58 -9.90 -0.93 17.87
C CYS A 58 -9.93 0.49 17.27
N ILE A 59 -9.31 1.47 17.94
CA ILE A 59 -9.22 2.84 17.43
C ILE A 59 -8.43 2.87 16.11
N GLY A 60 -7.29 2.18 16.06
CA GLY A 60 -6.50 2.02 14.83
C GLY A 60 -7.28 1.35 13.69
N GLY A 61 -8.09 0.35 14.01
CA GLY A 61 -8.97 -0.34 13.06
C GLY A 61 -10.06 0.57 12.49
N VAL A 62 -10.67 1.43 13.31
CA VAL A 62 -11.64 2.42 12.84
C VAL A 62 -10.99 3.42 11.89
N LEU A 63 -9.79 3.92 12.21
CA LEU A 63 -9.03 4.81 11.33
C LEU A 63 -8.68 4.12 10.00
N ALA A 64 -8.24 2.87 10.04
CA ALA A 64 -7.96 2.08 8.86
C ALA A 64 -9.21 1.85 7.99
N ALA A 65 -10.37 1.62 8.59
CA ALA A 65 -11.64 1.46 7.87
C ALA A 65 -12.04 2.75 7.15
N MET A 66 -11.87 3.92 7.79
CA MET A 66 -12.12 5.22 7.14
C MET A 66 -11.18 5.45 5.95
N ALA A 67 -9.89 5.12 6.10
CA ALA A 67 -8.92 5.22 5.01
C ALA A 67 -9.26 4.26 3.86
N ALA A 68 -9.62 3.01 4.17
CA ALA A 68 -10.02 2.01 3.20
C ALA A 68 -11.26 2.45 2.41
N TYR A 69 -12.27 3.01 3.09
CA TYR A 69 -13.46 3.54 2.43
C TYR A 69 -13.12 4.63 1.40
N SER A 70 -12.24 5.57 1.76
CA SER A 70 -11.76 6.61 0.84
C SER A 70 -11.05 6.00 -0.37
N TYR A 71 -10.15 5.04 -0.14
CA TYR A 71 -9.40 4.36 -1.21
C TYR A 71 -10.29 3.54 -2.14
N ILE A 72 -11.30 2.84 -1.63
CA ILE A 72 -12.24 2.07 -2.44
C ILE A 72 -13.01 3.00 -3.38
N LYS A 73 -13.48 4.14 -2.89
CA LYS A 73 -14.21 5.13 -3.71
C LYS A 73 -13.34 5.71 -4.82
N LEU A 74 -12.08 6.01 -4.52
CA LEU A 74 -11.08 6.47 -5.50
C LEU A 74 -10.75 5.38 -6.54
N GLY A 75 -10.55 4.14 -6.10
CA GLY A 75 -10.24 3.01 -6.97
C GLY A 75 -11.35 2.69 -7.98
N VAL A 76 -12.62 2.79 -7.55
CA VAL A 76 -13.78 2.62 -8.44
C VAL A 76 -13.91 3.78 -9.44
N TYR A 77 -13.51 5.00 -9.08
CA TYR A 77 -13.61 6.17 -9.94
C TYR A 77 -12.51 6.23 -11.03
N TYR A 78 -11.23 6.09 -10.65
CA TYR A 78 -10.11 6.26 -11.59
C TYR A 78 -9.75 4.98 -12.37
N ARG A 79 -10.13 3.78 -11.87
CA ARG A 79 -9.92 2.45 -12.49
C ARG A 79 -8.59 2.30 -13.22
N ASP A 80 -7.51 2.74 -12.59
CA ASP A 80 -6.16 2.80 -13.18
C ASP A 80 -5.19 1.90 -12.42
N GLU A 81 -4.19 1.35 -13.10
CA GLU A 81 -3.32 0.27 -12.58
C GLU A 81 -2.13 0.77 -11.73
N GLY A 82 -2.11 2.04 -11.33
CA GLY A 82 -0.94 2.69 -10.70
C GLY A 82 -1.16 3.28 -9.30
N ALA A 83 -2.24 2.88 -8.61
CA ALA A 83 -2.55 3.29 -7.23
C ALA A 83 -2.47 4.82 -7.00
N THR A 84 -1.99 5.26 -5.83
CA THR A 84 -2.00 6.65 -5.37
C THR A 84 -1.29 7.62 -6.32
N TYR A 85 -0.22 7.20 -7.00
CA TYR A 85 0.49 8.03 -7.98
C TYR A 85 -0.34 8.25 -9.25
N SER A 86 -1.01 7.20 -9.77
CA SER A 86 -1.90 7.36 -10.93
C SER A 86 -3.11 8.25 -10.63
N PHE A 87 -3.68 8.17 -9.41
CA PHE A 87 -4.78 9.06 -9.00
C PHE A 87 -4.35 10.53 -9.03
N TYR A 88 -3.15 10.83 -8.49
CA TYR A 88 -2.65 12.20 -8.43
C TYR A 88 -2.32 12.75 -9.82
N LYS A 89 -1.61 11.97 -10.64
CA LYS A 89 -1.25 12.33 -12.03
C LYS A 89 -2.49 12.65 -12.87
N ARG A 90 -3.60 11.96 -12.63
CA ARG A 90 -4.86 12.14 -13.39
C ARG A 90 -5.72 13.29 -12.86
N THR A 91 -5.56 13.66 -11.59
CA THR A 91 -6.29 14.78 -10.97
C THR A 91 -5.64 16.12 -11.29
N TYR A 92 -4.31 16.17 -11.44
CA TYR A 92 -3.55 17.39 -11.74
C TYR A 92 -2.64 17.22 -12.97
N PRO A 93 -3.20 17.28 -14.20
CA PRO A 93 -2.43 17.09 -15.43
C PRO A 93 -1.42 18.23 -15.71
N ASP A 94 -1.66 19.44 -15.21
CA ASP A 94 -0.84 20.62 -15.53
C ASP A 94 0.37 20.83 -14.61
N SER A 95 0.47 20.10 -13.48
CA SER A 95 1.56 20.27 -12.51
C SER A 95 2.47 19.03 -12.43
N HIS A 96 3.39 18.89 -13.37
CA HIS A 96 4.37 17.79 -13.39
C HIS A 96 5.26 17.74 -12.13
N PHE A 97 5.55 18.89 -11.51
CA PHE A 97 6.38 18.96 -10.31
C PHE A 97 5.68 18.34 -9.07
N ALA A 98 4.39 18.61 -8.90
CA ALA A 98 3.62 18.07 -7.79
C ALA A 98 3.43 16.54 -7.90
N ALA A 99 3.21 16.03 -9.12
CA ALA A 99 3.14 14.60 -9.36
C ALA A 99 4.47 13.90 -9.02
N SER A 100 5.61 14.51 -9.38
CA SER A 100 6.93 13.96 -9.05
C SER A 100 7.22 13.95 -7.54
N LEU A 101 6.82 15.00 -6.82
CA LEU A 101 6.92 15.06 -5.35
C LEU A 101 6.11 13.95 -4.67
N ILE A 102 4.85 13.73 -5.08
CA ILE A 102 4.02 12.64 -4.55
C ILE A 102 4.68 11.28 -4.85
N GLY A 103 5.20 11.08 -6.06
CA GLY A 103 5.90 9.84 -6.43
C GLY A 103 7.11 9.58 -5.52
N TRP A 104 7.90 10.62 -5.24
CA TRP A 104 9.05 10.53 -4.33
C TRP A 104 8.65 10.17 -2.90
N TRP A 105 7.58 10.79 -2.39
CA TRP A 105 7.01 10.46 -1.08
C TRP A 105 6.56 9.00 -0.98
N VAL A 106 5.90 8.50 -2.03
CA VAL A 106 5.46 7.10 -2.09
C VAL A 106 6.66 6.15 -2.05
N ILE A 107 7.71 6.43 -2.83
CA ILE A 107 8.95 5.61 -2.84
C ILE A 107 9.58 5.56 -1.46
N PHE A 108 9.74 6.72 -0.81
CA PHE A 108 10.27 6.78 0.55
C PHE A 108 9.43 5.97 1.54
N GLY A 109 8.09 6.08 1.46
CA GLY A 109 7.18 5.28 2.26
C GLY A 109 7.40 3.77 2.07
N TYR A 110 7.54 3.31 0.82
CA TYR A 110 7.81 1.90 0.52
C TYR A 110 9.17 1.44 1.07
N ILE A 111 10.23 2.25 0.96
CA ILE A 111 11.54 1.94 1.53
C ILE A 111 11.42 1.82 3.05
N SER A 112 10.72 2.73 3.72
CA SER A 112 10.47 2.66 5.16
C SER A 112 9.71 1.40 5.56
N THR A 113 8.68 0.99 4.80
CA THR A 113 7.96 -0.27 5.08
C THR A 113 8.83 -1.51 4.88
N LEU A 114 9.70 -1.53 3.86
CA LEU A 114 10.64 -2.62 3.63
C LEU A 114 11.66 -2.74 4.77
N ALA A 115 12.18 -1.60 5.25
CA ALA A 115 13.07 -1.56 6.40
C ALA A 115 12.38 -2.08 7.67
N LEU A 116 11.12 -1.69 7.91
CA LEU A 116 10.32 -2.18 9.04
C LEU A 116 10.14 -3.70 8.95
N TYR A 117 9.78 -4.23 7.77
CA TYR A 117 9.64 -5.68 7.59
C TYR A 117 10.95 -6.43 7.84
N ALA A 118 12.08 -5.94 7.31
CA ALA A 118 13.40 -6.50 7.58
C ALA A 118 13.74 -6.49 9.08
N TYR A 119 13.46 -5.38 9.78
CA TYR A 119 13.66 -5.25 11.22
C TYR A 119 12.82 -6.26 12.01
N THR A 120 11.52 -6.37 11.71
CA THR A 120 10.65 -7.34 12.38
C THR A 120 11.14 -8.77 12.16
N PHE A 121 11.51 -9.12 10.93
CA PHE A 121 12.07 -10.44 10.61
C PHE A 121 13.37 -10.72 11.38
N ALA A 122 14.29 -9.75 11.42
CA ALA A 122 15.53 -9.87 12.19
C ALA A 122 15.27 -10.05 13.69
N SER A 123 14.33 -9.28 14.25
CA SER A 123 13.94 -9.40 15.66
C SER A 123 13.41 -10.79 16.00
N TYR A 124 12.57 -11.37 15.14
CA TYR A 124 12.06 -12.72 15.34
C TYR A 124 13.13 -13.78 15.15
N ALA A 125 13.99 -13.64 14.14
CA ALA A 125 15.10 -14.56 13.91
C ALA A 125 16.02 -14.61 15.13
N ILE A 126 16.48 -13.46 15.63
CA ILE A 126 17.37 -13.38 16.80
C ILE A 126 16.70 -13.98 18.04
N SER A 127 15.42 -13.68 18.27
CA SER A 127 14.68 -14.24 19.42
C SER A 127 14.60 -15.77 19.32
N GLY A 128 14.29 -16.31 18.14
CA GLY A 128 14.22 -17.76 17.92
C GLY A 128 15.56 -18.48 18.01
N PHE A 129 16.67 -17.83 17.66
CA PHE A 129 18.02 -18.40 17.81
C PHE A 129 18.61 -18.22 19.21
N ALA A 130 18.15 -17.25 19.99
CA ALA A 130 18.61 -17.04 21.36
C ALA A 130 18.04 -18.09 22.34
N GLU A 131 16.94 -18.76 21.98
CA GLU A 131 16.30 -19.82 22.78
C GLU A 131 16.72 -21.24 22.35
N ALA A 132 17.65 -21.39 21.38
CA ALA A 132 18.17 -22.67 20.88
C ALA A 132 19.63 -22.89 21.31
#